data_AF-G8Y5B9-F1
#
_entry.id   AF-G8Y5B9-F1
#
_cell.length_a   1.000
_cell.length_b   1.000
_cell.length_c   1.000
_cell.angle_alpha   90.00
_cell.angle_beta   90.00
_cell.angle_gamma   90.00
#
_symmetry.space_group_name_H-M   'P 1'
#
loop_
_entity.id
_entity.type
_entity.pdbx_description
1 polymer ?
#
loop_
_entity_poly.entity_id
_entity_poly.type
_entity_poly.pdbx_seq_one_letter_code
_entity_poly.pdbx_strand_id
1 'polypeptide(L)'
;MRTKNQNITEPFVAMEVENIEKDIEEINGDISSIKKEIGELEIRYAKLSREKEQEVDGEGDDDDERADDDTDEKPNMTDSKTEAFQQIRHGIFDTSISKYFSESRLEKDLKVISGHKRQKTNDVDRAIDRIEQNIAINESVLLENVLRFNGVTAFPLNRLPFENSELIGIRFDMFSHNSQSFLKPHYAILKKVQVESKESDVQMRWSVYRHTLPAYIDVEYASRKLEAEDEEIALWEFATGIREGLLVVQYRHDKIDALLNLKFGHVDPSFPEKELKVIRTLEKDLSCQRVVISFSTRFHISSYKLDLELYCSDRAVESASFLHHDAKHNETILLCENLLNNCDMNALIRTFKKTLKHLLDKRIL
;
A
#
# COMPACT_ATOMS: atom_id res chain seq x y z
N MET A 1 55.73 -63.74 -5.89
CA MET A 1 55.26 -63.55 -4.50
C MET A 1 53.98 -62.73 -4.56
N ARG A 2 52.81 -63.36 -4.69
CA ARG A 2 51.88 -63.74 -3.62
C ARG A 2 51.49 -62.59 -2.67
N THR A 3 50.30 -62.05 -2.95
CA THR A 3 49.16 -61.76 -2.06
C THR A 3 49.39 -60.92 -0.79
N LYS A 4 48.69 -59.78 -0.70
CA LYS A 4 47.58 -59.52 0.26
C LYS A 4 47.00 -58.12 0.01
N ASN A 5 45.79 -58.04 -0.54
CA ASN A 5 44.89 -56.91 -0.33
C ASN A 5 43.56 -57.52 0.09
N GLN A 6 43.36 -57.64 1.40
CA GLN A 6 42.09 -57.98 2.01
C GLN A 6 41.57 -56.73 2.75
N ASN A 7 40.35 -56.36 2.38
CA ASN A 7 39.28 -55.85 3.24
C ASN A 7 39.60 -54.69 4.19
N ILE A 8 39.34 -53.46 3.74
CA ILE A 8 38.91 -52.35 4.64
C ILE A 8 37.81 -51.49 3.98
N THR A 9 37.07 -52.02 2.98
CA THR A 9 35.97 -51.28 2.31
C THR A 9 34.59 -51.54 2.92
N GLU A 10 34.45 -52.45 3.88
CA GLU A 10 33.14 -52.79 4.46
C GLU A 10 32.65 -51.85 5.58
N PRO A 11 33.46 -51.30 6.50
CA PRO A 11 32.92 -50.48 7.59
C PRO A 11 32.53 -49.05 7.17
N PHE A 12 33.07 -48.56 6.05
CA PHE A 12 32.80 -47.20 5.56
C PHE A 12 31.45 -47.11 4.83
N VAL A 13 31.12 -48.13 4.03
CA VAL A 13 29.84 -48.19 3.30
C VAL A 13 28.66 -48.42 4.26
N ALA A 14 28.85 -49.22 5.32
CA ALA A 14 27.81 -49.44 6.32
C ALA A 14 27.43 -48.16 7.08
N MET A 15 28.42 -47.32 7.40
CA MET A 15 28.21 -46.05 8.11
C MET A 15 27.56 -44.98 7.23
N GLU A 16 27.83 -44.96 5.93
CA GLU A 16 27.13 -44.09 4.97
C GLU A 16 25.67 -44.52 4.75
N VAL A 17 25.40 -45.83 4.69
CA VAL A 17 24.03 -46.35 4.57
C VAL A 17 23.20 -46.02 5.81
N GLU A 18 23.76 -46.18 7.01
CA GLU A 18 23.06 -45.85 8.27
C GLU A 18 22.73 -44.35 8.39
N ASN A 19 23.63 -43.47 7.90
CA ASN A 19 23.35 -42.03 7.85
C ASN A 19 22.25 -41.71 6.83
N ILE A 20 22.25 -42.34 5.66
CA ILE A 20 21.20 -42.15 4.65
C ILE A 20 19.84 -42.67 5.15
N GLU A 21 19.81 -43.79 5.87
CA GLU A 21 18.59 -44.33 6.46
C GLU A 21 18.00 -43.37 7.51
N LYS A 22 18.87 -42.75 8.31
CA LYS A 22 18.46 -41.72 9.28
C LYS A 22 17.91 -40.46 8.60
N ASP A 23 18.56 -40.00 7.53
CA ASP A 23 18.08 -38.84 6.76
C ASP A 23 16.73 -39.15 6.08
N ILE A 24 16.52 -40.38 5.61
CA ILE A 24 15.23 -40.83 5.06
C ILE A 24 14.15 -40.84 6.13
N GLU A 25 14.45 -41.27 7.36
CA GLU A 25 13.50 -41.21 8.48
C GLU A 25 13.13 -39.78 8.84
N GLU A 26 14.09 -38.86 8.87
CA GLU A 26 13.86 -37.44 9.14
C GLU A 26 12.96 -36.81 8.06
N ILE A 27 13.28 -37.04 6.79
CA ILE A 27 12.48 -36.57 5.65
C ILE A 27 11.06 -37.16 5.69
N ASN A 28 10.89 -38.43 6.05
CA ASN A 28 9.56 -39.04 6.18
C ASN A 28 8.77 -38.46 7.36
N GLY A 29 9.45 -38.06 8.43
CA GLY A 29 8.88 -37.30 9.53
C GLY A 29 8.33 -35.96 9.07
N ASP A 30 9.13 -35.20 8.32
CA ASP A 30 8.73 -33.91 7.76
C ASP A 30 7.56 -34.05 6.78
N ILE A 31 7.59 -35.05 5.89
CA ILE A 31 6.48 -35.34 4.97
C ILE A 31 5.19 -35.63 5.74
N SER A 32 5.28 -36.37 6.84
CA SER A 32 4.12 -36.71 7.66
C SER A 32 3.56 -35.47 8.39
N SER A 33 4.45 -34.59 8.86
CA SER A 33 4.08 -33.30 9.46
C SER A 33 3.36 -32.39 8.45
N ILE A 34 3.93 -32.24 7.25
CA ILE A 34 3.37 -31.40 6.18
C ILE A 34 2.02 -31.95 5.71
N LYS A 35 1.87 -33.28 5.56
CA LYS A 35 0.58 -33.90 5.21
C LYS A 35 -0.51 -33.61 6.24
N LYS A 36 -0.15 -33.57 7.52
CA LYS A 36 -1.10 -33.22 8.59
C LYS A 36 -1.52 -31.76 8.48
N GLU A 37 -0.58 -30.86 8.26
CA GLU A 37 -0.86 -29.42 8.10
C GLU A 37 -1.74 -29.13 6.87
N ILE A 38 -1.48 -29.81 5.76
CA ILE A 38 -2.34 -29.74 4.56
C ILE A 38 -3.77 -30.19 4.87
N GLY A 39 -3.94 -31.30 5.60
CA GLY A 39 -5.27 -31.76 6.01
C GLY A 39 -6.01 -30.77 6.92
N GLU A 40 -5.30 -30.13 7.86
CA GLU A 40 -5.88 -29.09 8.72
C GLU A 40 -6.29 -27.84 7.90
N LEU A 41 -5.50 -27.46 6.90
CA LEU A 41 -5.79 -26.36 5.99
C LEU A 41 -6.99 -26.66 5.08
N GLU A 42 -7.11 -27.88 4.54
CA GLU A 42 -8.26 -28.32 3.75
C GLU A 42 -9.56 -28.26 4.56
N ILE A 43 -9.53 -28.67 5.82
CA ILE A 43 -10.67 -28.55 6.75
C ILE A 43 -11.03 -27.08 6.97
N ARG A 44 -10.03 -26.21 7.19
CA ARG A 44 -10.25 -24.78 7.38
C ARG A 44 -10.84 -24.13 6.12
N TYR A 45 -10.39 -24.53 4.94
CA TYR A 45 -10.89 -24.03 3.67
C TYR A 45 -12.34 -24.48 3.41
N ALA A 46 -12.66 -25.76 3.70
CA ALA A 46 -14.02 -26.27 3.61
C ALA A 46 -14.99 -25.55 4.57
N LYS A 47 -14.52 -25.17 5.76
CA LYS A 47 -15.31 -24.39 6.72
C LYS A 47 -15.60 -22.98 6.21
N LEU A 48 -14.58 -22.28 5.73
CA LEU A 48 -14.71 -20.93 5.16
C LEU A 48 -15.60 -20.91 3.91
N SER A 49 -15.53 -21.95 3.06
CA SER A 49 -16.38 -22.05 1.88
C SER A 49 -17.87 -22.17 2.25
N ARG A 50 -18.20 -22.94 3.31
CA ARG A 50 -19.58 -23.04 3.82
C ARG A 50 -20.08 -21.77 4.49
N GLU A 51 -19.22 -21.06 5.23
CA GLU A 51 -19.57 -19.75 5.80
C GLU A 51 -19.89 -18.74 4.69
N LYS A 52 -19.13 -18.76 3.59
CA LYS A 52 -19.37 -17.89 2.43
C LYS A 52 -20.65 -18.24 1.66
N GLU A 53 -21.01 -19.52 1.55
CA GLU A 53 -22.29 -19.94 0.95
C GLU A 53 -23.49 -19.51 1.82
N GLN A 54 -23.37 -19.54 3.15
CA GLN A 54 -24.42 -19.09 4.06
C GLN A 54 -24.63 -17.57 4.09
N GLU A 55 -23.61 -16.77 3.76
CA GLU A 55 -23.74 -15.31 3.63
C GLU A 55 -24.40 -14.89 2.30
N VAL A 56 -24.40 -15.75 1.28
CA VAL A 56 -24.96 -15.42 -0.06
C VAL A 56 -26.45 -15.76 -0.18
N ASP A 57 -26.97 -16.70 0.62
CA ASP A 57 -28.40 -17.06 0.63
C ASP A 57 -29.26 -16.20 1.60
N GLY A 58 -28.67 -15.19 2.24
CA GLY A 58 -29.32 -14.32 3.24
C GLY A 58 -29.87 -12.99 2.73
N GLU A 59 -29.62 -12.62 1.47
CA GLU A 59 -30.09 -11.37 0.86
C GLU A 59 -30.86 -11.66 -0.44
N GLY A 60 -32.15 -11.98 -0.29
CA GLY A 60 -33.08 -12.09 -1.41
C GLY A 60 -34.52 -12.00 -0.92
N ASP A 61 -35.10 -10.80 -0.98
CA ASP A 61 -36.51 -10.55 -1.34
C ASP A 61 -36.73 -9.04 -1.49
N ASP A 62 -37.04 -8.61 -2.72
CA ASP A 62 -38.19 -7.74 -3.09
C ASP A 62 -37.96 -7.05 -4.45
N ASP A 63 -38.81 -7.46 -5.40
CA ASP A 63 -39.43 -6.70 -6.51
C ASP A 63 -38.52 -6.05 -7.60
N ASP A 64 -38.82 -6.04 -8.90
CA ASP A 64 -40.08 -6.27 -9.62
C ASP A 64 -39.81 -6.50 -11.11
N GLU A 65 -40.82 -7.03 -11.78
CA GLU A 65 -40.91 -7.44 -13.18
C GLU A 65 -40.71 -6.30 -14.21
N ARG A 66 -40.20 -6.64 -15.41
CA ARG A 66 -40.85 -6.31 -16.70
C ARG A 66 -40.19 -7.00 -17.90
N ALA A 67 -41.08 -7.40 -18.81
CA ALA A 67 -40.90 -8.33 -19.92
C ALA A 67 -40.56 -7.63 -21.25
N ASP A 68 -40.41 -8.51 -22.24
CA ASP A 68 -40.39 -8.33 -23.71
C ASP A 68 -39.07 -7.83 -24.32
N ASP A 69 -38.69 -8.19 -25.54
CA ASP A 69 -38.94 -9.27 -26.51
C ASP A 69 -38.01 -8.88 -27.67
N ASP A 70 -37.23 -9.82 -28.23
CA ASP A 70 -37.06 -10.00 -29.67
C ASP A 70 -35.78 -10.80 -30.01
N THR A 71 -36.06 -11.84 -30.77
CA THR A 71 -35.20 -12.71 -31.58
C THR A 71 -34.51 -11.94 -32.71
N ASP A 72 -33.23 -12.21 -32.99
CA ASP A 72 -32.83 -13.04 -34.14
C ASP A 72 -31.34 -12.98 -34.50
N GLU A 73 -30.87 -14.15 -34.94
CA GLU A 73 -29.82 -14.47 -35.92
C GLU A 73 -28.45 -13.76 -35.87
N LYS A 74 -27.40 -14.55 -35.62
CA LYS A 74 -26.05 -14.24 -36.13
C LYS A 74 -25.55 -15.34 -37.07
N PRO A 75 -25.01 -14.96 -38.25
CA PRO A 75 -24.53 -15.89 -39.25
C PRO A 75 -23.13 -16.43 -38.92
N ASN A 76 -22.88 -17.61 -39.47
CA ASN A 76 -21.64 -18.36 -39.45
C ASN A 76 -20.69 -17.85 -40.57
N MET A 77 -19.38 -17.72 -40.26
CA MET A 77 -18.19 -17.52 -41.14
C MET A 77 -17.27 -16.45 -40.51
N THR A 78 -15.93 -16.53 -40.46
CA THR A 78 -14.88 -17.41 -40.99
C THR A 78 -13.58 -17.03 -40.27
N ASP A 79 -12.62 -17.96 -40.25
CA ASP A 79 -11.22 -17.79 -39.86
C ASP A 79 -10.60 -16.43 -40.25
N SER A 80 -10.07 -15.72 -39.26
CA SER A 80 -8.94 -14.83 -39.44
C SER A 80 -8.05 -14.89 -38.19
N LYS A 81 -6.83 -15.42 -38.39
CA LYS A 81 -5.74 -15.36 -37.42
C LYS A 81 -5.47 -13.90 -37.10
N THR A 82 -5.67 -13.49 -35.84
CA THR A 82 -5.13 -12.23 -35.32
C THR A 82 -4.38 -12.55 -34.04
N GLU A 83 -3.15 -12.05 -33.99
CA GLU A 83 -2.16 -12.30 -32.95
C GLU A 83 -2.69 -11.97 -31.56
N ALA A 84 -2.34 -12.84 -30.61
CA ALA A 84 -2.84 -12.84 -29.25
C ALA A 84 -2.45 -11.55 -28.50
N PHE A 85 -3.46 -10.77 -28.11
CA PHE A 85 -3.31 -9.92 -26.93
C PHE A 85 -3.42 -10.81 -25.70
N GLN A 86 -2.35 -10.88 -24.90
CA GLN A 86 -2.39 -11.50 -23.58
C GLN A 86 -3.46 -10.76 -22.75
N GLN A 87 -4.55 -11.47 -22.52
CA GLN A 87 -5.65 -11.05 -21.65
C GLN A 87 -5.06 -10.67 -20.28
N ILE A 88 -5.22 -9.41 -19.87
CA ILE A 88 -4.74 -8.90 -18.59
C ILE A 88 -5.35 -9.76 -17.48
N ARG A 89 -4.49 -10.55 -16.83
CA ARG A 89 -4.89 -11.45 -15.76
C ARG A 89 -5.27 -10.62 -14.54
N HIS A 90 -6.44 -10.88 -13.96
CA HIS A 90 -6.99 -10.18 -12.79
C HIS A 90 -6.12 -10.25 -11.51
N GLY A 91 -4.97 -10.92 -11.54
CA GLY A 91 -3.98 -10.94 -10.46
C GLY A 91 -3.03 -9.73 -10.41
N ILE A 92 -3.13 -8.78 -11.35
CA ILE A 92 -2.22 -7.61 -11.45
C ILE A 92 -2.74 -6.39 -10.65
N PHE A 93 -3.99 -6.43 -10.21
CA PHE A 93 -4.58 -5.33 -9.44
C PHE A 93 -4.36 -5.49 -7.93
N ASP A 94 -4.01 -4.38 -7.28
CA ASP A 94 -3.99 -4.27 -5.83
C ASP A 94 -5.38 -4.62 -5.26
N THR A 95 -5.41 -5.42 -4.19
CA THR A 95 -6.66 -5.85 -3.54
C THR A 95 -7.53 -4.66 -3.11
N SER A 96 -6.94 -3.48 -2.91
CA SER A 96 -7.65 -2.24 -2.56
C SER A 96 -8.49 -1.63 -3.68
N ILE A 97 -8.20 -1.95 -4.94
CA ILE A 97 -8.94 -1.46 -6.12
C ILE A 97 -9.72 -2.56 -6.84
N SER A 98 -9.50 -3.84 -6.50
CA SER A 98 -10.17 -5.00 -7.13
C SER A 98 -11.70 -4.88 -7.13
N LYS A 99 -12.28 -4.31 -6.07
CA LYS A 99 -13.73 -4.06 -5.94
C LYS A 99 -14.32 -3.14 -7.01
N TYR A 100 -13.52 -2.28 -7.64
CA TYR A 100 -13.98 -1.40 -8.73
C TYR A 100 -13.94 -2.08 -10.11
N PHE A 101 -13.37 -3.30 -10.19
CA PHE A 101 -13.20 -4.07 -11.43
C PHE A 101 -13.87 -5.45 -11.38
N SER A 102 -14.55 -5.76 -10.27
CA SER A 102 -15.26 -7.02 -10.04
C SER A 102 -16.70 -6.89 -10.52
N GLU A 103 -16.92 -6.77 -11.83
CA GLU A 103 -18.27 -6.99 -12.40
C GLU A 103 -18.36 -8.41 -12.94
N SER A 104 -19.40 -9.12 -12.50
CA SER A 104 -19.69 -10.55 -12.64
C SER A 104 -19.95 -11.06 -14.07
N ARG A 105 -19.42 -10.41 -15.11
CA ARG A 105 -19.72 -10.73 -16.52
C ARG A 105 -18.69 -11.58 -17.25
N LEU A 106 -17.49 -11.80 -16.70
CA LEU A 106 -16.38 -12.45 -17.43
C LEU A 106 -16.25 -13.97 -17.20
N GLU A 107 -16.97 -14.57 -16.24
CA GLU A 107 -16.82 -16.01 -15.95
C GLU A 107 -17.63 -16.93 -16.89
N LYS A 108 -18.54 -16.39 -17.71
CA LYS A 108 -19.37 -17.19 -18.62
C LYS A 108 -18.68 -17.58 -19.93
N ASP A 109 -17.66 -16.84 -20.37
CA ASP A 109 -17.01 -17.09 -21.66
C ASP A 109 -15.86 -18.12 -21.61
N LEU A 110 -15.39 -18.49 -20.41
CA LEU A 110 -14.30 -19.47 -20.25
C LEU A 110 -14.78 -20.94 -20.31
N LYS A 111 -16.08 -21.21 -20.31
CA LYS A 111 -16.63 -22.59 -20.32
C LYS A 111 -16.89 -23.19 -21.71
N VAL A 112 -16.70 -22.45 -22.81
CA VAL A 112 -17.11 -22.90 -24.15
C VAL A 112 -15.99 -23.54 -24.99
N ILE A 113 -14.70 -23.42 -24.60
CA ILE A 113 -13.58 -23.85 -25.46
C ILE A 113 -13.02 -25.27 -25.15
N SER A 114 -13.41 -25.96 -24.08
CA SER A 114 -12.80 -27.27 -23.72
C SER A 114 -13.45 -28.49 -24.41
N GLY A 115 -13.80 -28.36 -25.68
CA GLY A 115 -14.51 -29.36 -26.46
C GLY A 115 -13.66 -30.20 -27.43
N HIS A 116 -12.35 -30.35 -27.26
CA HIS A 116 -11.53 -31.16 -28.18
C HIS A 116 -10.62 -32.20 -27.51
N LYS A 117 -10.68 -33.39 -28.11
CA LYS A 117 -10.04 -34.69 -27.82
C LYS A 117 -8.80 -34.65 -26.91
N ARG A 118 -8.93 -35.33 -25.77
CA ARG A 118 -7.86 -35.72 -24.84
C ARG A 118 -6.76 -36.52 -25.57
N GLN A 119 -5.66 -35.86 -25.92
CA GLN A 119 -4.36 -36.52 -25.92
C GLN A 119 -3.89 -36.63 -24.47
N LYS A 120 -3.48 -37.84 -24.06
CA LYS A 120 -2.80 -38.11 -22.79
C LYS A 120 -1.39 -37.50 -22.86
N THR A 121 -1.28 -36.19 -22.71
CA THR A 121 -0.05 -35.55 -22.22
C THR A 121 0.05 -35.90 -20.74
N ASN A 122 1.19 -36.42 -20.29
CA ASN A 122 1.37 -36.91 -18.92
C ASN A 122 0.98 -35.80 -17.93
N ASP A 123 0.18 -36.13 -16.91
CA ASP A 123 -0.28 -35.15 -15.91
C ASP A 123 0.89 -34.43 -15.21
N VAL A 124 2.08 -35.04 -15.24
CA VAL A 124 3.36 -34.47 -14.77
C VAL A 124 3.80 -33.27 -15.62
N ASP A 125 3.72 -33.35 -16.95
CA ASP A 125 4.14 -32.26 -17.84
C ASP A 125 3.25 -31.02 -17.64
N ARG A 126 1.95 -31.23 -17.46
CA ARG A 126 1.00 -30.15 -17.12
C ARG A 126 1.24 -29.55 -15.74
N ALA A 127 1.74 -30.34 -14.78
CA ALA A 127 2.10 -29.84 -13.47
C ALA A 127 3.37 -29.00 -13.53
N ILE A 128 4.37 -29.43 -14.30
CA ILE A 128 5.61 -28.68 -14.55
C ILE A 128 5.29 -27.35 -15.23
N ASP A 129 4.49 -27.34 -16.30
CA ASP A 129 4.07 -26.11 -17.00
C ASP A 129 3.39 -25.10 -16.06
N ARG A 130 2.56 -25.59 -15.11
CA ARG A 130 1.91 -24.74 -14.10
C ARG A 130 2.91 -24.17 -13.10
N ILE A 131 3.88 -24.97 -12.67
CA ILE A 131 4.92 -24.53 -11.75
C ILE A 131 5.78 -23.45 -12.42
N GLU A 132 6.21 -23.67 -13.66
CA GLU A 132 6.99 -22.69 -14.43
C GLU A 132 6.21 -21.39 -14.64
N GLN A 133 4.92 -21.48 -14.99
CA GLN A 133 4.06 -20.31 -15.09
C GLN A 133 3.94 -19.56 -13.75
N ASN A 134 3.79 -20.27 -12.63
CA ASN A 134 3.71 -19.65 -11.32
C ASN A 134 5.03 -18.97 -10.93
N ILE A 135 6.17 -19.59 -11.23
CA ILE A 135 7.50 -18.99 -11.00
C ILE A 135 7.62 -17.69 -11.81
N ALA A 136 7.32 -17.73 -13.12
CA ALA A 136 7.41 -16.54 -13.98
C ALA A 136 6.46 -15.42 -13.52
N ILE A 137 5.24 -15.75 -13.08
CA ILE A 137 4.30 -14.78 -12.51
C ILE A 137 4.88 -14.18 -11.23
N ASN A 138 5.39 -15.01 -10.31
CA ASN A 138 5.97 -14.54 -9.05
C ASN A 138 7.19 -13.65 -9.28
N GLU A 139 8.06 -13.98 -10.23
CA GLU A 139 9.20 -13.15 -10.62
C GLU A 139 8.74 -11.80 -11.17
N SER A 140 7.72 -11.78 -12.03
CA SER A 140 7.12 -10.53 -12.53
C SER A 140 6.53 -9.69 -11.41
N VAL A 141 5.83 -10.31 -10.45
CA VAL A 141 5.23 -9.61 -9.30
C VAL A 141 6.31 -9.04 -8.38
N LEU A 142 7.39 -9.79 -8.14
CA LEU A 142 8.52 -9.30 -7.35
C LEU A 142 9.22 -8.12 -8.02
N LEU A 143 9.47 -8.22 -9.33
CA LEU A 143 10.06 -7.13 -10.10
C LEU A 143 9.16 -5.88 -10.07
N GLU A 144 7.85 -6.05 -10.24
CA GLU A 144 6.89 -4.95 -10.13
C GLU A 144 6.95 -4.30 -8.74
N ASN A 145 6.98 -5.12 -7.68
CA ASN A 145 7.10 -4.61 -6.30
C ASN A 145 8.38 -3.79 -6.12
N VAL A 146 9.52 -4.27 -6.64
CA VAL A 146 10.79 -3.52 -6.62
C VAL A 146 10.66 -2.18 -7.33
N LEU A 147 10.00 -2.13 -8.49
CA LEU A 147 9.76 -0.89 -9.23
C LEU A 147 8.84 0.08 -8.46
N ARG A 148 7.86 -0.44 -7.71
CA ARG A 148 6.96 0.36 -6.86
C ARG A 148 7.67 1.04 -5.68
N PHE A 149 8.84 0.56 -5.23
CA PHE A 149 9.65 1.28 -4.22
C PHE A 149 10.10 2.67 -4.69
N ASN A 150 10.11 2.93 -6.01
CA ASN A 150 10.37 4.27 -6.53
C ASN A 150 9.27 5.28 -6.17
N GLY A 151 8.11 4.83 -5.68
CA GLY A 151 7.02 5.67 -5.18
C GLY A 151 6.05 6.18 -6.24
N VAL A 152 6.41 6.08 -7.52
CA VAL A 152 5.53 6.40 -8.65
C VAL A 152 5.66 5.32 -9.70
N THR A 153 4.54 4.73 -10.09
CA THR A 153 4.50 3.71 -11.16
C THR A 153 3.31 3.94 -12.06
N ALA A 154 3.49 3.67 -13.35
CA ALA A 154 2.39 3.66 -14.32
C ALA A 154 1.94 2.22 -14.58
N PHE A 155 0.64 2.02 -14.79
CA PHE A 155 0.05 0.73 -15.12
C PHE A 155 -1.03 0.88 -16.19
N PRO A 156 -1.16 -0.11 -17.10
CA PRO A 156 -2.19 -0.09 -18.12
C PRO A 156 -3.58 -0.37 -17.52
N LEU A 157 -4.63 0.25 -18.06
CA LEU A 157 -6.02 -0.12 -17.76
C LEU A 157 -6.63 -0.93 -18.91
N ASN A 158 -7.53 -1.85 -18.56
CA ASN A 158 -8.32 -2.62 -19.52
C ASN A 158 -9.13 -1.68 -20.42
N ARG A 159 -8.99 -1.84 -21.74
CA ARG A 159 -9.69 -1.05 -22.76
C ARG A 159 -11.16 -1.46 -22.96
N LEU A 160 -11.57 -2.62 -22.44
CA LEU A 160 -12.89 -3.22 -22.69
C LEU A 160 -14.10 -2.35 -22.27
N PRO A 161 -14.07 -1.54 -21.19
CA PRO A 161 -15.17 -0.64 -20.87
C PRO A 161 -15.08 0.72 -21.59
N PHE A 162 -14.00 1.00 -22.32
CA PHE A 162 -13.68 2.31 -22.88
C PHE A 162 -13.26 2.19 -24.35
N GLU A 163 -14.19 1.76 -25.20
CA GLU A 163 -13.97 1.72 -26.64
C GLU A 163 -13.46 3.10 -27.12
N ASN A 164 -12.30 3.11 -27.79
CA ASN A 164 -11.62 4.26 -28.39
C ASN A 164 -10.88 5.24 -27.46
N SER A 165 -10.77 5.00 -26.15
CA SER A 165 -10.01 5.89 -25.25
C SER A 165 -8.76 5.22 -24.71
N GLU A 166 -7.59 5.83 -24.92
CA GLU A 166 -6.36 5.41 -24.27
C GLU A 166 -6.37 5.85 -22.80
N LEU A 167 -6.15 4.89 -21.90
CA LEU A 167 -6.15 5.11 -20.45
C LEU A 167 -4.84 4.61 -19.86
N ILE A 168 -4.28 5.41 -18.96
CA ILE A 168 -3.13 5.03 -18.14
C ILE A 168 -3.41 5.34 -16.68
N GLY A 169 -3.02 4.43 -15.80
CA GLY A 169 -3.11 4.59 -14.37
C GLY A 169 -1.76 4.97 -13.82
N ILE A 170 -1.72 5.95 -12.94
CA ILE A 170 -0.54 6.32 -12.17
C ILE A 170 -0.83 6.00 -10.71
N ARG A 171 0.08 5.25 -10.09
CA ARG A 171 0.05 4.86 -8.69
C ARG A 171 1.13 5.63 -7.95
N PHE A 172 0.76 6.21 -6.81
CA PHE A 172 1.64 6.92 -5.88
C PHE A 172 1.72 6.13 -4.58
N ASP A 173 2.89 5.55 -4.31
CA ASP A 173 3.19 4.84 -3.07
C ASP A 173 4.02 5.74 -2.16
N MET A 174 3.60 5.83 -0.90
CA MET A 174 4.30 6.60 0.13
C MET A 174 4.76 5.70 1.25
N PHE A 175 6.02 5.85 1.64
CA PHE A 175 6.58 5.16 2.79
C PHE A 175 6.53 6.09 4.01
N SER A 176 5.91 5.65 5.10
CA SER A 176 5.94 6.37 6.37
C SER A 176 7.15 5.92 7.18
N HIS A 177 8.04 6.86 7.49
CA HIS A 177 9.22 6.59 8.31
C HIS A 177 8.87 6.35 9.78
N ASN A 178 7.73 6.87 10.24
CA ASN A 178 7.27 6.66 11.61
C ASN A 178 6.74 5.23 11.81
N SER A 179 5.95 4.71 10.87
CA SER A 179 5.41 3.34 10.94
C SER A 179 6.31 2.28 10.30
N GLN A 180 7.34 2.69 9.56
CA GLN A 180 8.21 1.82 8.75
C GLN A 180 7.44 0.94 7.76
N SER A 181 6.36 1.47 7.19
CA SER A 181 5.49 0.75 6.28
C SER A 181 5.00 1.64 5.13
N PHE A 182 4.63 1.01 4.01
CA PHE A 182 3.94 1.71 2.94
C PHE A 182 2.51 2.02 3.35
N LEU A 183 2.12 3.26 3.09
CA LEU A 183 0.76 3.72 3.24
C LEU A 183 -0.10 3.23 2.09
N LYS A 184 -1.42 3.37 2.25
CA LYS A 184 -2.37 3.09 1.17
C LYS A 184 -2.01 3.95 -0.05
N PRO A 185 -1.87 3.36 -1.24
CA PRO A 185 -1.51 4.10 -2.44
C PRO A 185 -2.61 5.07 -2.87
N HIS A 186 -2.20 6.17 -3.50
CA HIS A 186 -3.10 7.03 -4.25
C HIS A 186 -3.01 6.72 -5.75
N TYR A 187 -4.08 7.00 -6.46
CA TYR A 187 -4.19 6.73 -7.89
C TYR A 187 -4.64 7.99 -8.63
N ALA A 188 -4.10 8.17 -9.83
CA ALA A 188 -4.63 9.09 -10.84
C ALA A 188 -4.80 8.30 -12.15
N ILE A 189 -6.01 8.33 -12.70
CA ILE A 189 -6.33 7.71 -13.98
C ILE A 189 -6.38 8.83 -15.00
N LEU A 190 -5.52 8.72 -16.02
CA LEU A 190 -5.46 9.66 -17.12
C LEU A 190 -6.16 9.09 -18.34
N LYS A 191 -6.84 9.97 -19.07
CA LYS A 191 -7.49 9.68 -20.34
C LYS A 191 -6.91 10.57 -21.43
N LYS A 192 -6.59 9.97 -22.57
CA LYS A 192 -6.18 10.70 -23.76
C LYS A 192 -7.41 11.31 -24.43
N VAL A 193 -7.39 12.62 -24.63
CA VAL A 193 -8.49 13.43 -25.16
C VAL A 193 -7.99 14.21 -26.37
N GLN A 194 -8.83 14.30 -27.39
CA GLN A 194 -8.60 15.16 -28.54
C GLN A 194 -8.86 16.61 -28.15
N VAL A 195 -7.85 17.46 -28.34
CA VAL A 195 -7.94 18.90 -28.14
C VAL A 195 -7.80 19.56 -29.50
N GLU A 196 -8.80 20.34 -29.90
CA GLU A 196 -8.76 21.14 -31.12
C GLU A 196 -7.82 22.33 -30.89
N SER A 197 -6.71 22.38 -31.63
CA SER A 197 -5.85 23.55 -31.69
C SER A 197 -6.52 24.66 -32.52
N LYS A 198 -6.22 25.92 -32.19
CA LYS A 198 -6.62 27.10 -32.98
C LYS A 198 -6.13 27.05 -34.44
N GLU A 199 -5.12 26.21 -34.71
CA GLU A 199 -4.51 26.03 -36.03
C GLU A 199 -5.09 24.84 -36.81
N SER A 200 -6.22 24.25 -36.36
CA SER A 200 -6.89 23.09 -36.98
C SER A 200 -6.13 21.75 -36.89
N ASP A 201 -5.03 21.70 -36.14
CA ASP A 201 -4.37 20.44 -35.79
C ASP A 201 -5.06 19.76 -34.61
N VAL A 202 -5.45 18.50 -34.79
CA VAL A 202 -5.99 17.65 -33.72
C VAL A 202 -4.82 17.11 -32.91
N GLN A 203 -4.62 17.63 -31.70
CA GLN A 203 -3.61 17.11 -30.78
C GLN A 203 -4.26 16.20 -29.74
N MET A 204 -3.62 15.08 -29.45
CA MET A 204 -4.01 14.18 -28.37
C MET A 204 -3.28 14.59 -27.09
N ARG A 205 -4.00 14.84 -26.00
CA ARG A 205 -3.40 15.19 -24.70
C ARG A 205 -3.97 14.36 -23.57
N TRP A 206 -3.16 14.13 -22.54
CA TRP A 206 -3.64 13.49 -21.32
C TRP A 206 -4.46 14.47 -20.49
N SER A 207 -5.50 13.95 -19.87
CA SER A 207 -6.34 14.67 -18.91
C SER A 207 -6.65 13.76 -17.74
N VAL A 208 -6.81 14.33 -16.54
CA VAL A 208 -7.19 13.54 -15.36
C VAL A 208 -8.66 13.15 -15.47
N TYR A 209 -8.93 11.84 -15.51
CA TYR A 209 -10.28 11.29 -15.56
C TYR A 209 -10.84 11.04 -14.16
N ARG A 210 -10.07 10.35 -13.30
CA ARG A 210 -10.44 10.04 -11.91
C ARG A 210 -9.20 10.01 -11.03
N HIS A 211 -9.34 10.29 -9.75
CA HIS A 211 -8.23 10.14 -8.80
C HIS A 211 -8.71 9.81 -7.38
N THR A 212 -7.80 9.29 -6.57
CA THR A 212 -7.96 9.12 -5.12
C THR A 212 -7.04 10.06 -4.33
N LEU A 213 -6.48 11.07 -5.00
CA LEU A 213 -5.63 12.08 -4.37
C LEU A 213 -6.42 12.87 -3.32
N PRO A 214 -5.80 13.17 -2.17
CA PRO A 214 -6.44 13.89 -1.08
C PRO A 214 -6.66 15.37 -1.42
N ALA A 215 -7.62 16.00 -0.76
CA ALA A 215 -8.11 17.35 -1.09
C ALA A 215 -7.05 18.47 -0.97
N TYR A 216 -5.96 18.24 -0.25
CA TYR A 216 -4.85 19.20 -0.15
C TYR A 216 -3.92 19.19 -1.38
N ILE A 217 -4.07 18.22 -2.28
CA ILE A 217 -3.36 18.20 -3.56
C ILE A 217 -4.23 18.93 -4.58
N ASP A 218 -3.72 20.04 -5.11
CA ASP A 218 -4.37 20.77 -6.19
C ASP A 218 -4.18 20.03 -7.52
N VAL A 219 -5.13 19.14 -7.81
CA VAL A 219 -5.15 18.33 -9.03
C VAL A 219 -5.36 19.20 -10.26
N GLU A 220 -6.08 20.32 -10.16
CA GLU A 220 -6.30 21.22 -11.30
C GLU A 220 -4.99 21.90 -11.70
N TYR A 221 -4.27 22.43 -10.72
CA TYR A 221 -2.94 23.00 -10.94
C TYR A 221 -1.96 21.96 -11.52
N ALA A 222 -1.95 20.75 -10.96
CA ALA A 222 -1.12 19.66 -11.49
C ALA A 222 -1.52 19.30 -12.94
N SER A 223 -2.82 19.26 -13.25
CA SER A 223 -3.34 18.89 -14.57
C SER A 223 -2.88 19.83 -15.68
N ARG A 224 -2.61 21.11 -15.37
CA ARG A 224 -2.04 22.06 -16.35
C ARG A 224 -0.68 21.62 -16.88
N LYS A 225 0.07 20.81 -16.12
CA LYS A 225 1.33 20.23 -16.58
C LYS A 225 1.15 19.22 -17.71
N LEU A 226 -0.04 18.62 -17.82
CA LEU A 226 -0.38 17.71 -18.90
C LEU A 226 -0.63 18.41 -20.25
N GLU A 227 -0.63 19.76 -20.27
CA GLU A 227 -0.84 20.54 -21.49
C GLU A 227 0.44 20.77 -22.31
N ALA A 228 1.60 20.36 -21.80
CA ALA A 228 2.87 20.47 -22.52
C ALA A 228 2.86 19.65 -23.82
N GLU A 229 3.59 20.12 -24.83
CA GLU A 229 3.62 19.49 -26.17
C GLU A 229 4.27 18.11 -26.14
N ASP A 230 5.28 17.91 -25.29
CA ASP A 230 5.95 16.63 -25.11
C ASP A 230 5.20 15.78 -24.06
N GLU A 231 4.61 14.68 -24.52
CA GLU A 231 3.78 13.78 -23.72
C GLU A 231 4.56 13.14 -22.56
N GLU A 232 5.82 12.75 -22.77
CA GLU A 232 6.63 12.10 -21.73
C GLU A 232 7.01 13.09 -20.64
N ILE A 233 7.43 14.30 -21.03
CA ILE A 233 7.75 15.38 -20.10
C ILE A 233 6.50 15.79 -19.32
N ALA A 234 5.36 15.93 -20.00
CA ALA A 234 4.09 16.30 -19.39
C ALA A 234 3.67 15.31 -18.30
N LEU A 235 3.73 14.00 -18.60
CA LEU A 235 3.42 12.93 -17.65
C LEU A 235 4.39 12.94 -16.46
N TRP A 236 5.68 13.11 -16.73
CA TRP A 236 6.70 13.14 -15.69
C TRP A 236 6.53 14.34 -14.74
N GLU A 237 6.29 15.55 -15.27
CA GLU A 237 6.05 16.74 -14.46
C GLU A 237 4.78 16.62 -13.61
N PHE A 238 3.69 16.12 -14.21
CA PHE A 238 2.44 15.87 -13.50
C PHE A 238 2.65 14.90 -12.33
N ALA A 239 3.27 13.75 -12.59
CA ALA A 239 3.45 12.73 -11.58
C ALA A 239 4.43 13.17 -10.49
N THR A 240 5.52 13.86 -10.87
CA THR A 240 6.51 14.36 -9.90
C THR A 240 5.92 15.44 -9.02
N GLY A 241 5.16 16.39 -9.58
CA GLY A 241 4.52 17.46 -8.79
C GLY A 241 3.52 16.93 -7.76
N ILE A 242 2.70 15.94 -8.13
CA ILE A 242 1.80 15.26 -7.18
C ILE A 242 2.60 14.55 -6.10
N ARG A 243 3.63 13.79 -6.49
CA ARG A 243 4.46 13.03 -5.56
C ARG A 243 5.14 13.95 -4.55
N GLU A 244 5.71 15.06 -4.99
CA GLU A 244 6.35 16.05 -4.12
C GLU A 244 5.38 16.61 -3.09
N GLY A 245 4.17 17.00 -3.51
CA GLY A 245 3.13 17.48 -2.58
C GLY A 245 2.74 16.44 -1.53
N LEU A 246 2.58 15.17 -1.95
CA LEU A 246 2.30 14.07 -1.04
C LEU A 246 3.46 13.84 -0.05
N LEU A 247 4.70 13.84 -0.53
CA LEU A 247 5.90 13.62 0.29
C LEU A 247 6.09 14.70 1.35
N VAL A 248 5.87 15.97 1.01
CA VAL A 248 5.98 17.09 1.96
C VAL A 248 4.98 16.91 3.12
N VAL A 249 3.73 16.58 2.82
CA VAL A 249 2.70 16.33 3.82
C VAL A 249 3.06 15.10 4.67
N GLN A 250 3.51 14.02 4.04
CA GLN A 250 3.90 12.80 4.76
C GLN A 250 5.08 13.03 5.69
N TYR A 251 6.08 13.77 5.24
CA TYR A 251 7.23 14.16 6.04
C TYR A 251 6.78 14.92 7.30
N ARG A 252 5.83 15.86 7.18
CA ARG A 252 5.24 16.53 8.35
C ARG A 252 4.55 15.54 9.28
N HIS A 253 3.71 14.65 8.76
CA HIS A 253 3.05 13.63 9.56
C HIS A 253 4.06 12.79 10.34
N ASP A 254 5.13 12.31 9.70
CA ASP A 254 6.15 11.50 10.36
C ASP A 254 6.87 12.27 11.48
N LYS A 255 7.18 13.56 11.27
CA LYS A 255 7.82 14.40 12.30
C LYS A 255 6.90 14.68 13.49
N ILE A 256 5.64 14.96 13.23
CA ILE A 256 4.63 15.25 14.26
C ILE A 256 4.28 13.97 15.03
N ASP A 257 4.10 12.84 14.35
CA ASP A 257 3.79 11.56 14.98
C ASP A 257 4.96 11.05 15.83
N ALA A 258 6.20 11.37 15.47
CA ALA A 258 7.36 11.07 16.30
C ALA A 258 7.29 11.75 17.69
N LEU A 259 6.55 12.85 17.83
CA LEU A 259 6.35 13.52 19.13
C LEU A 259 5.52 12.66 20.10
N LEU A 260 4.57 11.85 19.60
CA LEU A 260 3.74 10.95 20.43
C LEU A 260 4.57 9.88 21.17
N ASN A 261 5.76 9.61 20.68
CA ASN A 261 6.69 8.65 21.27
C ASN A 261 7.61 9.29 22.33
N LEU A 262 7.46 10.59 22.61
CA LEU A 262 8.21 11.27 23.66
C LEU A 262 7.70 10.88 25.05
N LYS A 263 8.62 10.39 25.86
CA LYS A 263 8.45 10.07 27.27
C LYS A 263 9.19 11.08 28.14
N PHE A 264 8.79 11.23 29.40
CA PHE A 264 9.45 12.18 30.32
C PHE A 264 10.96 11.92 30.44
N GLY A 265 11.40 10.67 30.42
CA GLY A 265 12.82 10.31 30.45
C GLY A 265 13.64 10.78 29.25
N HIS A 266 13.00 11.01 28.10
CA HIS A 266 13.66 11.59 26.92
C HIS A 266 13.90 13.10 27.06
N VAL A 267 13.25 13.75 28.03
CA VAL A 267 13.33 15.19 28.30
C VAL A 267 14.23 15.43 29.52
N ASP A 268 13.97 14.73 30.62
CA ASP A 268 14.80 14.71 31.82
C ASP A 268 14.99 13.26 32.32
N PRO A 269 16.19 12.68 32.18
CA PRO A 269 16.49 11.34 32.68
C PRO A 269 16.31 11.16 34.19
N SER A 270 16.34 12.26 34.95
CA SER A 270 16.21 12.26 36.42
C SER A 270 14.75 12.19 36.87
N PHE A 271 13.79 12.29 35.93
CA PHE A 271 12.37 12.33 36.24
C PHE A 271 11.88 10.96 36.77
N PRO A 272 11.17 10.91 37.92
CA PRO A 272 10.75 9.65 38.54
C PRO A 272 9.90 8.75 37.64
N GLU A 273 9.04 9.35 36.81
CA GLU A 273 8.12 8.64 35.91
C GLU A 273 8.62 8.63 34.45
N LYS A 274 9.91 8.35 34.26
CA LYS A 274 10.60 8.44 32.97
C LYS A 274 9.95 7.70 31.80
N GLU A 275 9.17 6.65 32.07
CA GLU A 275 8.52 5.83 31.03
C GLU A 275 7.18 6.38 30.53
N LEU A 276 6.60 7.35 31.25
CA LEU A 276 5.29 7.88 30.91
C LEU A 276 5.36 8.84 29.72
N LYS A 277 4.35 8.78 28.86
CA LYS A 277 4.22 9.67 27.70
C LYS A 277 3.93 11.10 28.15
N VAL A 278 4.64 12.05 27.53
CA VAL A 278 4.45 13.49 27.80
C VAL A 278 3.18 13.99 27.11
N ILE A 279 2.88 13.49 25.92
CA ILE A 279 1.70 13.85 25.14
C ILE A 279 0.56 12.88 25.46
N ARG A 280 -0.61 13.45 25.77
CA ARG A 280 -1.84 12.71 26.02
C ARG A 280 -2.60 12.45 24.71
N THR A 281 -2.85 13.51 23.95
CA THR A 281 -3.56 13.46 22.67
C THR A 281 -2.86 14.35 21.66
N LEU A 282 -2.90 13.92 20.39
CA LEU A 282 -2.42 14.69 19.26
C LEU A 282 -3.47 14.63 18.17
N GLU A 283 -3.99 15.79 17.81
CA GLU A 283 -4.96 15.96 16.74
C GLU A 283 -4.32 16.76 15.61
N LYS A 284 -4.58 16.38 14.37
CA LYS A 284 -4.02 17.03 13.18
C LYS A 284 -5.02 16.99 12.05
N ASP A 285 -5.00 18.01 11.20
CA ASP A 285 -5.76 17.98 9.96
C ASP A 285 -5.13 17.02 8.92
N LEU A 286 -5.83 16.83 7.78
CA LEU A 286 -5.40 15.93 6.71
C LEU A 286 -4.05 16.31 6.09
N SER A 287 -3.67 17.58 6.14
CA SER A 287 -2.45 18.12 5.53
C SER A 287 -1.30 18.29 6.55
N CYS A 288 -1.57 18.00 7.82
CA CYS A 288 -0.70 18.30 8.95
C CYS A 288 -0.29 19.78 9.05
N GLN A 289 -1.16 20.71 8.61
CA GLN A 289 -0.90 22.15 8.73
C GLN A 289 -1.27 22.65 10.12
N ARG A 290 -2.43 22.26 10.63
CA ARG A 290 -2.84 22.53 12.01
C ARG A 290 -2.67 21.29 12.87
N VAL A 291 -1.96 21.44 13.98
CA VAL A 291 -1.73 20.37 14.96
C VAL A 291 -2.06 20.88 16.36
N VAL A 292 -2.86 20.11 17.10
CA VAL A 292 -3.21 20.40 18.49
C VAL A 292 -2.68 19.28 19.38
N ILE A 293 -1.87 19.64 20.36
CA ILE A 293 -1.19 18.72 21.27
C ILE A 293 -1.66 18.99 22.68
N SER A 294 -2.27 17.99 23.32
CA SER A 294 -2.61 18.06 24.74
C SER A 294 -1.58 17.31 25.57
N PHE A 295 -1.12 17.93 26.65
CA PHE A 295 -0.09 17.33 27.50
C PHE A 295 -0.66 16.52 28.65
N SER A 296 0.09 15.50 29.07
CA SER A 296 -0.12 14.79 30.33
C SER A 296 0.39 15.66 31.47
N THR A 297 -0.51 16.27 32.25
CA THR A 297 -0.14 17.08 33.40
C THR A 297 0.08 16.21 34.65
N ARG A 298 1.19 16.43 35.36
CA ARG A 298 1.61 15.69 36.56
C ARG A 298 1.66 16.56 37.81
N PHE A 299 1.90 17.86 37.66
CA PHE A 299 2.21 18.73 38.79
C PHE A 299 1.03 19.58 39.31
N HIS A 300 -0.20 19.44 38.79
CA HIS A 300 -1.32 20.28 39.23
C HIS A 300 -2.45 19.60 40.01
N ILE A 301 -2.82 20.33 41.07
CA ILE A 301 -3.80 20.08 42.14
C ILE A 301 -5.26 20.44 41.72
N SER A 302 -5.49 20.97 40.52
CA SER A 302 -6.86 21.23 40.00
C SER A 302 -6.89 21.45 38.49
N SER A 303 -7.62 20.59 37.77
CA SER A 303 -8.33 20.77 36.47
C SER A 303 -7.74 21.63 35.33
N TYR A 304 -6.45 21.90 35.29
CA TYR A 304 -5.87 22.74 34.23
C TYR A 304 -5.40 21.90 33.05
N LYS A 305 -5.90 22.23 31.86
CA LYS A 305 -5.46 21.65 30.59
C LYS A 305 -4.46 22.61 29.96
N LEU A 306 -3.29 22.08 29.60
CA LEU A 306 -2.34 22.78 28.75
C LEU A 306 -2.43 22.13 27.37
N ASP A 307 -2.85 22.91 26.39
CA ASP A 307 -2.88 22.50 25.00
C ASP A 307 -1.95 23.42 24.20
N LEU A 308 -1.27 22.87 23.20
CA LEU A 308 -0.40 23.58 22.27
C LEU A 308 -0.95 23.43 20.86
N GLU A 309 -1.21 24.55 20.22
CA GLU A 309 -1.60 24.63 18.82
C GLU A 309 -0.40 25.06 17.98
N LEU A 310 -0.11 24.29 16.93
CA LEU A 310 0.93 24.54 15.96
C LEU A 310 0.30 24.77 14.59
N TYR A 311 0.75 25.81 13.91
CA TYR A 311 0.51 26.01 12.49
C TYR A 311 1.82 25.81 11.73
N CYS A 312 1.81 24.85 10.82
CA CYS A 312 2.96 24.37 10.07
C CYS A 312 2.82 24.73 8.59
N SER A 313 3.92 25.19 8.00
CA SER A 313 4.11 25.26 6.56
C SER A 313 4.78 23.99 6.05
N ASP A 314 5.27 24.01 4.80
CA ASP A 314 5.99 22.89 4.19
C ASP A 314 7.29 22.51 4.89
N ARG A 315 7.94 23.46 5.56
CA ARG A 315 9.28 23.25 6.12
C ARG A 315 9.44 23.68 7.57
N ALA A 316 8.49 24.43 8.12
CA ALA A 316 8.61 24.97 9.46
C ALA A 316 7.29 24.99 10.22
N VAL A 317 7.39 25.15 11.53
CA VAL A 317 6.29 25.61 12.39
C VAL A 317 6.27 27.13 12.27
N GLU A 318 5.28 27.69 11.60
CA GLU A 318 5.12 29.13 11.39
C GLU A 318 4.69 29.82 12.68
N SER A 319 3.75 29.20 13.41
CA SER A 319 3.33 29.70 14.71
C SER A 319 3.00 28.58 15.69
N ALA A 320 3.23 28.87 16.96
CA ALA A 320 2.96 28.04 18.10
C ALA A 320 2.24 28.88 19.17
N SER A 321 1.13 28.37 19.68
CA SER A 321 0.36 29.05 20.73
C SER A 321 -0.07 28.04 21.79
N PHE A 322 0.17 28.36 23.06
CA PHE A 322 -0.36 27.56 24.17
C PHE A 322 -1.71 28.12 24.61
N LEU A 323 -2.70 27.24 24.67
CA LEU A 323 -3.98 27.52 25.30
C LEU A 323 -3.84 27.23 26.79
N HIS A 324 -3.91 28.29 27.58
CA HIS A 324 -3.65 28.23 29.02
C HIS A 324 -4.50 29.34 29.73
N HIS A 325 -5.01 29.06 30.94
CA HIS A 325 -5.82 29.97 31.76
C HIS A 325 -5.11 30.65 32.95
N ASP A 326 -3.84 30.37 33.22
CA ASP A 326 -3.08 30.85 34.39
C ASP A 326 -2.02 31.87 33.99
N ALA A 327 -2.17 33.09 34.51
CA ALA A 327 -1.27 34.20 34.28
C ALA A 327 0.12 34.02 34.92
N LYS A 328 0.27 33.12 35.91
CA LYS A 328 1.52 32.95 36.67
C LYS A 328 2.69 32.44 35.83
N HIS A 329 2.41 31.75 34.73
CA HIS A 329 3.41 31.08 33.91
C HIS A 329 3.64 31.76 32.55
N ASN A 330 3.05 32.93 32.31
CA ASN A 330 3.05 33.62 31.01
C ASN A 330 4.44 33.81 30.43
N GLU A 331 5.43 34.22 31.22
CA GLU A 331 6.80 34.45 30.71
C GLU A 331 7.45 33.15 30.21
N THR A 332 7.22 32.03 30.90
CA THR A 332 7.76 30.73 30.49
C THR A 332 7.03 30.20 29.26
N ILE A 333 5.71 30.39 29.20
CA ILE A 333 4.89 29.99 28.06
C ILE A 333 5.30 30.80 26.82
N LEU A 334 5.43 32.12 26.93
CA LEU A 334 5.87 32.98 25.83
C LEU A 334 7.28 32.62 25.33
N LEU A 335 8.19 32.26 26.25
CA LEU A 335 9.51 31.74 25.87
C LEU A 335 9.37 30.43 25.06
N CYS A 336 8.49 29.52 25.49
CA CYS A 336 8.23 28.26 24.81
C CYS A 336 7.61 28.45 23.42
N GLU A 337 6.66 29.38 23.27
CA GLU A 337 6.09 29.76 21.98
C GLU A 337 7.17 30.29 21.04
N ASN A 338 8.00 31.22 21.52
CA ASN A 338 9.09 31.80 20.72
C ASN A 338 10.15 30.77 20.31
N LEU A 339 10.39 29.74 21.11
CA LEU A 339 11.29 28.65 20.73
C LEU A 339 10.74 27.81 19.58
N LEU A 340 9.41 27.63 19.53
CA LEU A 340 8.73 26.81 18.52
C LEU A 340 8.36 27.62 17.26
N ASN A 341 8.15 28.93 17.38
CA ASN A 341 7.89 29.82 16.26
C ASN A 341 9.06 29.83 15.27
N ASN A 342 8.74 29.70 13.98
CA ASN A 342 9.67 29.56 12.88
C ASN A 342 10.67 28.40 13.05
N CYS A 343 10.31 27.34 13.78
CA CYS A 343 11.18 26.17 13.94
C CYS A 343 11.14 25.31 12.69
N ASP A 344 12.31 25.02 12.12
CA ASP A 344 12.47 24.04 11.04
C ASP A 344 11.99 22.64 11.48
N MET A 345 11.26 21.95 10.61
CA MET A 345 10.70 20.62 10.87
C MET A 345 11.78 19.55 11.16
N ASN A 346 13.00 19.70 10.63
CA ASN A 346 14.13 18.84 10.96
C ASN A 346 14.60 19.03 12.41
N ALA A 347 14.51 20.25 12.92
CA ALA A 347 14.90 20.60 14.29
C ALA A 347 13.76 20.39 15.30
N LEU A 348 12.52 20.19 14.84
CA LEU A 348 11.30 20.14 15.65
C LEU A 348 11.46 19.30 16.91
N ILE A 349 11.85 18.02 16.79
CA ILE A 349 11.96 17.12 17.95
C ILE A 349 12.94 17.65 19.00
N ARG A 350 14.08 18.22 18.56
CA ARG A 350 15.10 18.76 19.47
C ARG A 350 14.58 20.01 20.17
N THR A 351 13.97 20.93 19.43
CA THR A 351 13.39 22.17 19.96
C THR A 351 12.22 21.89 20.89
N PHE A 352 11.38 20.93 20.53
CA PHE A 352 10.27 20.46 21.34
C PHE A 352 10.75 19.87 22.67
N LYS A 353 11.78 19.02 22.67
CA LYS A 353 12.39 18.52 23.93
C LYS A 353 12.90 19.65 24.83
N LYS A 354 13.56 20.67 24.26
CA LYS A 354 13.99 21.86 25.04
C LYS A 354 12.81 22.60 25.64
N THR A 355 11.74 22.76 24.86
CA THR A 355 10.49 23.40 25.28
C THR A 355 9.84 22.63 26.44
N LEU A 356 9.70 21.32 26.30
CA LEU A 356 9.19 20.44 27.37
C LEU A 356 10.04 20.52 28.64
N LYS A 357 11.37 20.63 28.51
CA LYS A 357 12.26 20.78 29.65
C LYS A 357 11.98 22.07 30.41
N HIS A 358 11.83 23.20 29.72
CA HIS A 358 11.48 24.46 30.36
C HIS A 358 10.12 24.41 31.08
N LEU A 359 9.13 23.74 30.49
CA LEU A 359 7.83 23.54 31.11
C LEU A 359 7.91 22.64 32.36
N LEU A 360 8.73 21.59 32.35
CA LEU A 360 8.99 20.70 33.49
C LEU A 360 9.74 21.41 34.62
N ASP A 361 10.81 22.15 34.31
CA ASP A 361 11.62 22.89 35.29
C ASP A 361 10.77 23.89 36.08
N LYS A 362 9.71 24.42 35.45
CA LYS A 362 8.74 25.35 36.04
C LYS A 362 7.49 24.66 36.61
N ARG A 363 7.43 23.33 36.59
CA ARG A 363 6.33 22.49 37.10
C ARG A 363 4.97 22.81 36.46
N ILE A 364 4.98 23.17 35.17
CA ILE A 364 3.78 23.48 34.38
C ILE A 364 3.18 22.19 33.79
N LEU A 365 4.05 21.33 33.25
CA LEU A 365 3.74 19.95 32.85
C LEU A 365 3.77 19.06 34.06
#